data_AF-Q8HY63-F1
#
_entry.id   AF-Q8HY63-F1
#
_cell.length_a   1.000
_cell.length_b   1.000
_cell.length_c   1.000
_cell.angle_alpha   90.00
_cell.angle_beta   90.00
_cell.angle_gamma   90.00
#
_symmetry.space_group_name_H-M   'P 1'
#
loop_
_entity.id
_entity.type
_entity.pdbx_description
1 polymer ?
#
loop_
_entity_poly.entity_id
_entity_poly.type
_entity_poly.pdbx_seq_one_letter_code
_entity_poly.pdbx_strand_id
1 'polypeptide(L)' 'SPKSRNHSKQECCCALKGEGWGDPCELCPTEPDEAFRQICPYGSGIIVGPDDS' A
#
# COMPACT_ATOMS: atom_id res chain seq x y z
N SER A 1 -11.05 -2.98 -14.98
CA SER A 1 -11.72 -3.60 -13.82
C SER A 1 -11.34 -2.82 -12.57
N PRO A 2 -12.30 -2.45 -11.70
CA PRO A 2 -11.96 -1.75 -10.45
C PRO A 2 -11.14 -2.72 -9.60
N LYS A 3 -9.89 -2.36 -9.32
CA LYS A 3 -9.00 -3.17 -8.50
C LYS A 3 -9.66 -3.37 -7.13
N SER A 4 -9.72 -4.63 -6.72
CA SER A 4 -10.56 -5.10 -5.62
C SER A 4 -10.21 -4.35 -4.33
N ARG A 5 -11.21 -3.99 -3.53
CA ARG A 5 -11.03 -3.44 -2.18
C ARG A 5 -10.28 -4.39 -1.20
N ASN A 6 -9.85 -5.56 -1.67
CA ASN A 6 -9.07 -6.57 -0.94
C ASN A 6 -7.54 -6.43 -1.09
N HIS A 7 -7.03 -5.35 -1.67
CA HIS A 7 -5.61 -5.07 -1.57
C HIS A 7 -5.25 -4.78 -0.11
N SER A 8 -4.05 -5.12 0.39
CA SER A 8 -3.62 -4.71 1.75
C SER A 8 -3.18 -3.23 1.78
N LYS A 9 -3.12 -2.59 2.96
CA LYS A 9 -2.63 -1.20 3.10
C LYS A 9 -1.26 -1.02 2.43
N GLN A 10 -0.40 -2.01 2.63
CA GLN A 10 0.90 -2.12 1.97
C GLN A 10 0.80 -2.12 0.45
N GLU A 11 -0.01 -2.99 -0.13
CA GLU A 11 -0.16 -3.06 -1.58
C GLU A 11 -0.76 -1.79 -2.18
N CYS A 12 -1.75 -1.23 -1.51
CA CYS A 12 -2.38 0.02 -1.93
C CYS A 12 -1.38 1.18 -1.91
N CYS A 13 -0.69 1.39 -0.79
CA CYS A 13 0.20 2.54 -0.62
C CYS A 13 1.56 2.35 -1.30
N CYS A 14 2.12 1.14 -1.30
CA CYS A 14 3.45 0.86 -1.83
C CYS A 14 3.43 0.58 -3.34
N ALA A 15 2.55 -0.30 -3.84
CA ALA A 15 2.56 -0.71 -5.26
C ALA A 15 1.58 0.09 -6.11
N LEU A 16 0.34 0.23 -5.64
CA LEU A 16 -0.70 0.91 -6.40
C LEU A 16 -0.57 2.44 -6.33
N LYS A 17 0.28 2.95 -5.42
CA LYS A 17 0.44 4.39 -5.14
C LYS A 17 -0.92 5.03 -4.85
N GLY A 18 -1.80 4.28 -4.18
CA GLY A 18 -3.11 4.74 -3.77
C GLY A 18 -3.00 5.88 -2.76
N GLU A 19 -3.96 6.79 -2.79
CA GLU A 19 -4.04 7.91 -1.84
C GLU A 19 -4.53 7.46 -0.46
N GLY A 20 -5.23 6.32 -0.38
CA GLY A 20 -5.70 5.76 0.88
C GLY A 20 -6.24 4.34 0.75
N TRP A 21 -6.44 3.70 1.90
CA TRP A 21 -6.79 2.29 2.02
C TRP A 21 -7.85 2.05 3.12
N GLY A 22 -8.74 1.08 2.91
CA GLY A 22 -9.72 0.66 3.92
C GLY A 22 -11.03 1.47 3.92
N ASP A 23 -11.90 1.17 4.89
CA ASP A 23 -13.13 1.89 5.22
C ASP A 23 -13.26 2.01 6.75
N PRO A 24 -13.22 3.22 7.34
CA PRO A 24 -13.05 4.51 6.67
C PRO A 24 -11.70 4.62 5.94
N CYS A 25 -11.66 5.40 4.85
CA CYS A 25 -10.46 5.56 4.03
C CYS A 25 -9.32 6.17 4.86
N GLU A 26 -8.30 5.36 5.16
CA GLU A 26 -7.07 5.82 5.80
C GLU A 26 -6.06 6.26 4.75
N LEU A 27 -5.61 7.51 4.83
CA LEU A 27 -4.61 8.03 3.91
C LEU A 27 -3.30 7.23 3.98
N CYS A 28 -2.73 6.97 2.81
CA CYS A 28 -1.44 6.33 2.71
C CYS A 28 -0.35 7.31 3.20
N PRO A 29 0.59 6.87 4.06
CA PRO A 29 1.75 7.68 4.38
C PRO A 29 2.58 7.94 3.12
N THR A 30 3.35 9.02 3.10
CA THR A 30 4.20 9.42 1.96
C THR A 30 5.65 9.58 2.41
N GLU A 31 6.62 9.36 1.52
CA GLU A 31 8.03 9.60 1.88
C GLU A 31 8.30 11.08 2.17
N PRO A 32 9.17 11.42 3.15
CA PRO A 32 10.10 10.54 3.89
C PRO A 32 9.56 10.03 5.24
N ASP A 33 8.23 10.02 5.42
CA ASP A 33 7.61 9.70 6.70
C ASP A 33 7.99 8.28 7.18
N GLU A 34 8.26 8.13 8.48
CA GLU A 34 8.64 6.83 9.04
C GLU A 34 7.51 5.82 8.89
N ALA A 35 6.25 6.28 8.96
CA ALA A 35 5.08 5.46 8.69
C ALA A 35 5.12 4.83 7.30
N PHE A 36 5.66 5.54 6.28
CA PHE A 36 5.84 4.97 4.94
C PHE A 36 6.88 3.86 4.93
N ARG A 37 8.00 4.01 5.66
CA ARG A 37 9.03 2.95 5.75
C ARG A 37 8.57 1.75 6.56
N GLN A 38 7.69 1.96 7.54
CA GLN A 38 7.08 0.87 8.30
C GLN A 38 6.16 0.01 7.46
N ILE A 39 5.38 0.63 6.56
CA ILE A 39 4.53 -0.12 5.64
C ILE A 39 5.31 -0.59 4.41
N CYS A 40 6.17 0.22 3.81
CA CYS A 40 6.95 -0.07 2.60
C CYS A 40 8.45 -0.18 2.94
N PRO A 41 8.93 -1.22 3.64
CA PRO A 41 10.34 -1.34 4.01
C PRO A 41 11.26 -1.49 2.78
N TYR A 42 10.71 -1.93 1.65
CA TYR A 42 11.42 -2.11 0.38
C TYR A 42 11.20 -0.96 -0.62
N GLY A 43 10.47 0.10 -0.22
CA GLY A 43 10.12 1.24 -1.08
C GLY A 43 8.88 1.01 -1.96
N SER A 44 8.47 2.05 -2.69
CA SER A 44 7.29 1.97 -3.57
C SER A 44 7.55 1.07 -4.78
N GLY A 45 6.62 0.16 -5.09
CA GLY A 45 6.67 -0.74 -6.25
C GLY A 45 7.08 -2.17 -5.93
N ILE A 46 7.53 -2.47 -4.71
CA ILE A 46 7.87 -3.82 -4.27
C ILE A 46 6.98 -4.21 -3.09
N ILE A 47 5.96 -5.00 -3.38
CA ILE A 47 5.20 -5.75 -2.37
C ILE A 47 5.62 -7.21 -2.50
N VAL A 48 6.31 -7.71 -1.48
CA VAL A 48 6.36 -9.14 -1.19
C VAL A 48 5.01 -9.49 -0.55
N GLY A 49 3.98 -9.54 -1.39
CA GLY A 49 2.71 -10.16 -1.02
C GLY A 49 2.80 -11.67 -1.27
N PRO A 50 2.11 -12.51 -0.50
CA PRO A 50 2.01 -13.95 -0.76
C PRO A 50 1.14 -14.31 -1.99
N ASP A 51 0.75 -13.34 -2.83
CA ASP A 51 -0.21 -13.51 -3.93
C ASP A 51 0.48 -13.48 -5.31
N ASP A 52 1.58 -14.25 -5.43
CA ASP A 52 2.02 -14.82 -6.71
C ASP A 52 1.37 -16.20 -6.87
N SER A 53 0.04 -16.23 -7.07
CA SER A 53 -0.65 -17.43 -7.57
C SER A 53 -1.89 -17.11 -8.39
#